data_AF-Q5B580-F1
#
_entry.id   AF-Q5B580-F1
#
_cell.length_a   1.000
_cell.length_b   1.000
_cell.length_c   1.000
_cell.angle_alpha   90.00
_cell.angle_beta   90.00
_cell.angle_gamma   90.00
#
_symmetry.space_group_name_H-M   'P 1'
#
loop_
_entity.id
_entity.type
_entity.pdbx_description
1 polymer ?
#
loop_
_entity_poly.entity_id
_entity_poly.type
_entity_poly.pdbx_seq_one_letter_code
_entity_poly.pdbx_strand_id
1 'polypeptide(L)'
;MARNVVNAAKSASNVVSIKHKYSVQSTGLWERLRRILAIDPERSTGVPLNSQFRLPTPGALPPLSYDDPVTVPAGDIADNPYWKRDVRRNYPRVSTVNQADAVGLLTVGSQAAPKEEVLQIGEAGEKQLISLKQHGEERGLAGLFQKDKNGIRGVLGPNGLPPTPCNLNSSSKYQIDDDHGYPNVYPCRTFA
;
A
#
# COMPACT_ATOMS: atom_id res chain seq x y z
N MET A 1 35.85 -14.59 -30.54
CA MET A 1 35.69 -13.65 -29.40
C MET A 1 34.55 -12.65 -29.61
N ALA A 2 34.52 -11.84 -30.69
CA ALA A 2 33.47 -10.82 -30.89
C ALA A 2 32.02 -11.33 -30.96
N ARG A 3 31.76 -12.48 -31.60
CA ARG A 3 30.40 -13.06 -31.72
C ARG A 3 29.77 -13.45 -30.38
N ASN A 4 30.59 -13.88 -29.41
CA ASN A 4 30.10 -14.31 -28.10
C ASN A 4 29.73 -13.11 -27.22
N VAL A 5 30.42 -11.98 -27.37
CA VAL A 5 30.13 -10.72 -26.66
C VAL A 5 28.83 -10.09 -27.16
N VAL A 6 28.57 -10.12 -28.47
CA VAL A 6 27.31 -9.61 -29.06
C VAL A 6 26.10 -10.47 -28.64
N ASN A 7 26.28 -11.77 -28.50
CA ASN A 7 25.24 -12.67 -28.02
C ASN A 7 24.97 -12.50 -26.51
N ALA A 8 26.00 -12.24 -25.70
CA ALA A 8 25.84 -11.92 -24.28
C ALA A 8 25.14 -10.56 -24.07
N ALA A 9 25.47 -9.54 -24.86
CA ALA A 9 24.78 -8.25 -24.83
C ALA A 9 23.31 -8.35 -25.28
N LYS A 10 22.99 -9.23 -26.24
CA LYS A 10 21.60 -9.53 -26.63
C LYS A 10 20.83 -10.28 -25.53
N SER A 11 21.48 -11.22 -24.85
CA SER A 11 20.88 -11.98 -23.74
C SER A 11 20.62 -11.14 -22.49
N ALA A 12 21.38 -10.06 -22.28
CA ALA A 12 21.18 -9.09 -21.20
C ALA A 12 20.21 -7.94 -21.59
N SER A 13 19.76 -7.90 -22.83
CA SER A 13 18.83 -6.89 -23.32
C SER A 13 17.43 -7.48 -23.40
N ASN A 14 16.42 -6.80 -22.84
CA ASN A 14 14.99 -7.13 -23.01
C ASN A 14 14.51 -6.90 -24.46
N VAL A 15 15.39 -7.05 -25.46
CA VAL A 15 15.14 -6.84 -26.87
C VAL A 15 14.35 -8.03 -27.42
N VAL A 16 13.06 -7.80 -27.59
CA VAL A 16 12.15 -8.75 -28.23
C VAL A 16 12.32 -8.68 -29.75
N SER A 17 12.41 -9.83 -30.41
CA SER A 17 12.52 -9.88 -31.87
C SER A 17 11.28 -9.30 -32.56
N ILE A 18 11.48 -8.61 -33.69
CA ILE A 18 10.40 -8.03 -34.50
C ILE A 18 9.34 -9.05 -34.91
N LYS A 19 9.70 -10.33 -35.08
CA LYS A 19 8.75 -11.40 -35.41
C LYS A 19 7.69 -11.63 -34.33
N HIS A 20 8.01 -11.30 -33.08
CA HIS A 20 7.08 -11.39 -31.94
C HIS A 20 6.35 -10.07 -31.68
N LYS A 21 6.51 -9.07 -32.56
CA LYS A 21 5.83 -7.78 -32.46
C LYS A 21 4.66 -7.74 -33.45
N TYR A 22 3.47 -7.39 -32.94
CA TYR A 22 2.23 -7.30 -33.69
C TYR A 22 2.13 -6.02 -34.53
N SER A 23 3.02 -5.88 -35.51
CA SER A 23 3.05 -4.78 -36.45
C SER A 23 3.23 -5.27 -37.89
N VAL A 24 2.78 -4.51 -38.88
CA VAL A 24 3.02 -4.76 -40.31
C VAL A 24 4.53 -4.74 -40.59
N GLN A 25 5.03 -5.80 -41.21
CA GLN A 25 6.46 -5.98 -41.51
C GLN A 25 6.71 -5.94 -43.02
N SER A 26 7.92 -5.53 -43.39
CA SER A 26 8.44 -5.73 -44.74
C SER A 26 8.60 -7.22 -45.02
N THR A 27 8.52 -7.62 -46.30
CA THR A 27 8.67 -9.02 -46.73
C THR A 27 9.67 -9.14 -47.87
N GLY A 28 10.20 -10.36 -48.09
CA GLY A 28 11.10 -10.66 -49.20
C GLY A 28 12.39 -9.84 -49.21
N LEU A 29 12.75 -9.28 -50.38
CA LEU A 29 13.96 -8.47 -50.56
C LEU A 29 13.96 -7.20 -49.70
N TRP A 30 12.81 -6.57 -49.51
CA TRP A 30 12.68 -5.34 -48.73
C TRP A 30 12.96 -5.55 -47.23
N GLU A 31 12.65 -6.72 -46.68
CA GLU A 31 13.03 -7.05 -45.30
C GLU A 31 14.53 -7.26 -45.15
N ARG A 32 15.20 -7.85 -46.16
CA ARG A 32 16.66 -7.96 -46.16
C ARG A 32 17.32 -6.59 -46.21
N LEU A 33 16.82 -5.70 -47.07
CA LEU A 33 17.31 -4.33 -47.16
C LEU A 33 17.08 -3.55 -45.87
N ARG A 34 15.87 -3.64 -45.28
CA ARG A 34 15.54 -2.99 -43.99
C ARG A 34 16.50 -3.43 -42.88
N ARG A 35 16.78 -4.73 -42.77
CA ARG A 35 17.71 -5.25 -41.76
C ARG A 35 19.15 -4.77 -41.91
N ILE A 36 19.56 -4.43 -43.13
CA ILE A 36 20.91 -3.90 -43.40
C ILE A 36 20.98 -2.39 -43.12
N LEU A 37 19.93 -1.64 -43.46
CA LEU A 37 19.94 -0.18 -43.38
C LEU A 37 19.40 0.39 -42.06
N ALA A 38 18.68 -0.39 -41.26
CA ALA A 38 18.15 0.07 -39.98
C ALA A 38 19.22 0.09 -38.87
N ILE A 39 19.24 1.16 -38.07
CA ILE A 39 20.10 1.29 -36.88
C ILE A 39 19.80 0.17 -35.87
N ASP A 40 18.51 -0.14 -35.67
CA ASP A 40 18.04 -1.28 -34.88
C ASP A 40 17.09 -2.13 -35.74
N PRO A 41 17.51 -3.31 -36.22
CA PRO A 41 16.69 -4.17 -37.05
C PRO A 41 15.49 -4.80 -36.30
N GLU A 42 15.52 -4.81 -34.97
CA GLU A 42 14.42 -5.33 -34.15
C GLU A 42 13.36 -4.25 -33.86
N ARG A 43 13.60 -2.97 -34.21
CA ARG A 43 12.59 -1.90 -34.14
C ARG A 43 11.46 -2.11 -35.16
N SER A 44 10.22 -1.97 -34.71
CA SER A 44 9.00 -2.08 -35.52
C SER A 44 8.59 -0.76 -36.18
N THR A 45 7.74 -0.83 -37.20
CA THR A 45 7.13 0.33 -37.90
C THR A 45 6.01 0.98 -37.10
N GLY A 46 5.44 0.28 -36.10
CA GLY A 46 4.35 0.79 -35.26
C GLY A 46 2.97 0.76 -35.91
N VAL A 47 2.84 0.21 -37.12
CA VAL A 47 1.53 0.04 -37.80
C VAL A 47 0.91 -1.29 -37.36
N PRO A 48 -0.25 -1.32 -36.68
CA PRO A 48 -0.89 -2.55 -36.24
C PRO A 48 -1.30 -3.45 -37.41
N LEU A 49 -1.38 -4.77 -37.17
CA LEU A 49 -1.89 -5.71 -38.16
C LEU A 49 -3.42 -5.61 -38.26
N ASN A 50 -3.94 -5.08 -39.37
CA ASN A 50 -5.39 -4.88 -39.58
C ASN A 50 -6.24 -6.15 -39.41
N SER A 51 -5.66 -7.32 -39.68
CA SER A 51 -6.36 -8.61 -39.56
C SER A 51 -6.54 -9.09 -38.12
N GLN A 52 -5.83 -8.51 -37.15
CA GLN A 52 -5.83 -8.95 -35.75
C GLN A 52 -6.18 -7.82 -34.79
N PHE A 53 -5.75 -6.59 -35.10
CA PHE A 53 -5.98 -5.44 -34.25
C PHE A 53 -7.42 -4.96 -34.40
N ARG A 54 -8.20 -5.10 -33.32
CA ARG A 54 -9.61 -4.66 -33.25
C ARG A 54 -10.50 -5.30 -34.32
N LEU A 55 -10.19 -6.56 -34.65
CA LEU A 55 -10.99 -7.40 -35.54
C LEU A 55 -11.22 -8.75 -34.84
N PRO A 56 -12.46 -9.10 -34.44
CA PRO A 56 -13.71 -8.39 -34.68
C PRO A 56 -13.78 -7.01 -34.00
N THR A 57 -14.62 -6.11 -34.54
CA THR A 57 -14.87 -4.81 -33.89
C THR A 57 -15.56 -5.05 -32.54
N PRO A 58 -15.41 -4.15 -31.55
CA PRO A 58 -16.01 -4.36 -30.23
C PRO A 58 -17.52 -4.63 -30.24
N GLY A 59 -18.25 -4.05 -31.20
CA GLY A 59 -19.70 -4.24 -31.36
C GLY A 59 -20.12 -5.45 -32.20
N ALA A 60 -19.18 -6.23 -32.72
CA ALA A 60 -19.47 -7.45 -33.47
C ALA A 60 -19.58 -8.69 -32.57
N LEU A 61 -19.33 -8.55 -31.26
CA LEU A 61 -19.58 -9.60 -30.28
C LEU A 61 -21.10 -9.81 -30.11
N PRO A 62 -21.56 -11.06 -29.92
CA PRO A 62 -22.96 -11.31 -29.61
C PRO A 62 -23.39 -10.54 -28.36
N PRO A 63 -24.52 -9.81 -28.39
CA PRO A 63 -24.91 -8.93 -27.27
C PRO A 63 -25.20 -9.66 -25.96
N LEU A 64 -25.43 -10.98 -26.02
CA LEU A 64 -25.74 -11.83 -24.86
C LEU A 64 -24.57 -12.75 -24.47
N SER A 65 -23.36 -12.53 -24.98
CA SER A 65 -22.20 -13.36 -24.63
C SER A 65 -21.54 -13.00 -23.30
N TYR A 66 -21.96 -11.90 -22.67
CA TYR A 66 -21.38 -11.39 -21.43
C TYR A 66 -22.39 -11.52 -20.30
N ASP A 67 -21.95 -12.15 -19.22
CA ASP A 67 -22.66 -12.21 -17.95
C ASP A 67 -21.88 -11.40 -16.90
N ASP A 68 -22.60 -10.66 -16.06
CA ASP A 68 -21.99 -9.88 -14.99
C ASP A 68 -21.29 -10.81 -13.98
N PRO A 69 -19.97 -10.65 -13.75
CA PRO A 69 -19.26 -11.51 -12.83
C PRO A 69 -19.70 -11.21 -11.40
N VAL A 70 -19.98 -12.27 -10.64
CA VAL A 70 -20.29 -12.22 -9.22
C VAL A 70 -19.24 -12.98 -8.43
N THR A 71 -18.89 -12.49 -7.25
CA THR A 71 -17.93 -13.17 -6.36
C THR A 71 -18.68 -13.89 -5.24
N VAL A 72 -18.23 -15.09 -4.87
CA VAL A 72 -18.70 -15.77 -3.65
C VAL A 72 -17.86 -15.25 -2.49
N PRO A 73 -18.48 -14.78 -1.37
CA PRO A 73 -19.88 -14.95 -0.97
C PRO A 73 -20.85 -13.82 -1.35
N ALA A 74 -20.42 -12.76 -2.02
CA ALA A 74 -21.26 -11.58 -2.30
C ALA A 74 -22.48 -11.86 -3.19
N GLY A 75 -22.37 -12.80 -4.14
CA GLY A 75 -23.44 -13.21 -5.05
C GLY A 75 -24.35 -14.33 -4.53
N ASP A 76 -24.13 -14.83 -3.31
CA ASP A 76 -24.96 -15.92 -2.77
C ASP A 76 -26.40 -15.44 -2.50
N ILE A 77 -27.36 -16.27 -2.88
CA ILE A 77 -28.81 -16.02 -2.76
C ILE A 77 -29.33 -16.45 -1.38
N ALA A 78 -28.63 -17.35 -0.70
CA ALA A 78 -28.95 -17.80 0.65
C ALA A 78 -27.93 -17.23 1.64
N ASP A 79 -28.33 -17.06 2.91
CA ASP A 79 -27.43 -16.71 4.03
C ASP A 79 -26.54 -15.45 3.84
N ASN A 80 -26.89 -14.55 2.92
CA ASN A 80 -26.13 -13.35 2.58
C ASN A 80 -26.87 -12.03 2.93
N PRO A 81 -27.26 -11.83 4.20
CA PRO A 81 -27.99 -10.63 4.58
C PRO A 81 -27.11 -9.40 4.50
N TYR A 82 -27.65 -8.30 3.96
CA TYR A 82 -26.91 -7.06 3.68
C TYR A 82 -26.17 -6.49 4.91
N TRP A 83 -26.78 -6.55 6.10
CA TRP A 83 -26.20 -5.97 7.31
C TRP A 83 -24.87 -6.61 7.74
N LYS A 84 -24.60 -7.88 7.38
CA LYS A 84 -23.30 -8.54 7.65
C LYS A 84 -22.18 -8.03 6.75
N ARG A 85 -22.53 -7.54 5.56
CA ARG A 85 -21.59 -7.02 4.53
C ARG A 85 -21.66 -5.50 4.37
N ASP A 86 -22.39 -4.81 5.25
CA ASP A 86 -22.53 -3.36 5.21
C ASP A 86 -21.31 -2.67 5.85
N VAL A 87 -20.20 -2.64 5.09
CA VAL A 87 -18.94 -1.98 5.51
C VAL A 87 -19.14 -0.46 5.65
N ARG A 88 -20.09 0.12 4.91
CA ARG A 88 -20.38 1.56 4.96
C ARG A 88 -20.88 1.99 6.33
N ARG A 89 -21.74 1.19 6.97
CA ARG A 89 -22.24 1.48 8.33
C ARG A 89 -21.31 0.98 9.43
N ASN A 90 -20.47 -0.02 9.13
CA ASN A 90 -19.47 -0.56 10.05
C ASN A 90 -18.11 0.16 9.95
N TYR A 91 -18.12 1.49 9.84
CA TYR A 91 -16.89 2.27 9.77
C TYR A 91 -16.28 2.48 11.17
N PRO A 92 -14.95 2.52 11.30
CA PRO A 92 -14.31 2.83 12.58
C PRO A 92 -14.64 4.27 12.99
N ARG A 93 -15.09 4.46 14.24
CA ARG A 93 -15.39 5.79 14.78
C ARG A 93 -14.10 6.55 15.04
N VAL A 94 -14.10 7.85 14.76
CA VAL A 94 -12.99 8.75 15.11
C VAL A 94 -12.92 8.87 16.63
N SER A 95 -11.75 8.57 17.19
CA SER A 95 -11.46 8.75 18.62
C SER A 95 -10.71 10.06 18.82
N THR A 96 -11.30 11.00 19.56
CA THR A 96 -10.66 12.25 19.96
C THR A 96 -10.26 12.17 21.43
N VAL A 97 -9.02 12.52 21.76
CA VAL A 97 -8.51 12.53 23.14
C VAL A 97 -8.15 13.96 23.49
N ASN A 98 -8.79 14.53 24.51
CA ASN A 98 -8.43 15.84 25.04
C ASN A 98 -7.40 15.70 26.18
N GLN A 99 -6.93 16.83 26.74
CA GLN A 99 -5.96 16.78 27.84
C GLN A 99 -6.53 16.16 29.13
N ALA A 100 -7.80 16.38 29.44
CA ALA A 100 -8.46 15.81 30.62
C ALA A 100 -8.59 14.29 30.51
N ASP A 101 -8.91 13.77 29.32
CA ASP A 101 -8.98 12.34 29.01
C ASP A 101 -7.60 11.69 29.21
N ALA A 102 -6.54 12.34 28.72
CA ALA A 102 -5.16 11.88 28.91
C ALA A 102 -4.74 11.90 30.40
N VAL A 103 -5.11 12.94 31.16
CA VAL A 103 -4.88 13.00 32.61
C VAL A 103 -5.60 11.84 33.32
N GLY A 104 -6.84 11.56 32.94
CA GLY A 104 -7.62 10.42 33.44
C GLY A 104 -6.90 9.10 33.20
N LEU A 105 -6.53 8.81 31.94
CA LEU A 105 -5.81 7.60 31.56
C LEU A 105 -4.47 7.43 32.31
N LEU A 106 -3.73 8.52 32.50
CA LEU A 106 -2.47 8.48 33.24
C LEU A 106 -2.69 8.28 34.74
N THR A 107 -3.80 8.73 35.31
CA THR A 107 -4.08 8.66 36.76
C THR A 107 -4.67 7.31 37.15
N VAL A 108 -5.71 6.84 36.46
CA VAL A 108 -6.46 5.62 36.84
C VAL A 108 -6.16 4.41 35.95
N GLY A 109 -5.41 4.59 34.86
CA GLY A 109 -5.12 3.54 33.89
C GLY A 109 -6.19 3.42 32.80
N SER A 110 -6.23 2.26 32.15
CA SER A 110 -7.16 1.97 31.05
C SER A 110 -7.96 0.70 31.36
N GLN A 111 -8.98 0.40 30.56
CA GLN A 111 -9.72 -0.86 30.70
C GLN A 111 -8.81 -2.09 30.57
N ALA A 112 -7.77 -2.03 29.74
CA ALA A 112 -6.83 -3.12 29.53
C ALA A 112 -5.78 -3.25 30.66
N ALA A 113 -5.49 -2.16 31.35
CA ALA A 113 -4.52 -2.09 32.44
C ALA A 113 -4.99 -1.06 33.48
N PRO A 114 -5.95 -1.42 34.36
CA PRO A 114 -6.44 -0.53 35.39
C PRO A 114 -5.39 -0.38 36.51
N LYS A 115 -5.22 0.83 37.05
CA LYS A 115 -4.43 1.04 38.27
C LYS A 115 -5.31 0.77 39.48
N GLU A 116 -5.45 -0.51 39.83
CA GLU A 116 -6.33 -0.99 40.91
C GLU A 116 -6.04 -0.35 42.27
N GLU A 117 -4.80 0.10 42.51
CA GLU A 117 -4.41 0.83 43.72
C GLU A 117 -5.04 2.24 43.82
N VAL A 118 -5.41 2.83 42.68
CA VAL A 118 -5.88 4.22 42.59
C VAL A 118 -7.36 4.29 42.26
N LEU A 119 -7.87 3.39 41.41
CA LEU A 119 -9.26 3.39 40.98
C LEU A 119 -10.16 2.75 42.04
N GLN A 120 -11.04 3.55 42.66
CA GLN A 120 -12.02 3.04 43.60
C GLN A 120 -13.16 2.30 42.89
N ILE A 121 -13.78 1.32 43.56
CA ILE A 121 -14.86 0.49 43.01
C ILE A 121 -16.23 1.09 43.37
N GLY A 122 -17.17 1.02 42.43
CA GLY A 122 -18.55 1.47 42.63
C GLY A 122 -18.72 3.00 42.56
N GLU A 123 -19.68 3.54 43.32
CA GLU A 123 -20.05 4.96 43.29
C GLU A 123 -18.87 5.90 43.63
N ALA A 124 -17.93 5.43 44.44
CA ALA A 124 -16.73 6.17 44.81
C ALA A 124 -15.78 6.36 43.59
N GLY A 125 -15.67 5.35 42.73
CA GLY A 125 -14.94 5.41 41.47
C GLY A 125 -15.59 6.35 40.46
N GLU A 126 -16.91 6.36 40.36
CA GLU A 126 -17.64 7.30 39.50
C GLU A 126 -17.39 8.76 39.89
N LYS A 127 -17.50 9.06 41.20
CA LYS A 127 -17.17 10.39 41.74
C LYS A 127 -15.71 10.76 41.49
N GLN A 128 -14.80 9.81 41.64
CA GLN A 128 -13.39 10.00 41.35
C GLN A 128 -13.17 10.37 39.87
N LEU A 129 -13.78 9.66 38.93
CA LEU A 129 -13.67 9.96 37.49
C LEU A 129 -14.19 11.36 37.14
N ILE A 130 -15.32 11.77 37.74
CA ILE A 130 -15.88 13.13 37.55
C ILE A 130 -14.90 14.19 38.09
N SER A 131 -14.34 13.98 39.28
CA SER A 131 -13.38 14.91 39.88
C SER A 131 -12.09 15.03 39.07
N LEU A 132 -11.61 13.92 38.49
CA LEU A 132 -10.42 13.88 37.65
C LEU A 132 -10.65 14.59 36.32
N LYS A 133 -11.84 14.45 35.74
CA LYS A 133 -12.21 15.17 34.52
C LYS A 133 -12.21 16.68 34.75
N GLN A 134 -12.84 17.17 35.81
CA GLN A 134 -12.85 18.59 36.18
C GLN A 134 -11.43 19.12 36.42
N HIS A 135 -10.63 18.41 37.22
CA HIS A 135 -9.24 18.80 37.47
C HIS A 135 -8.39 18.80 36.18
N GLY A 136 -8.62 17.84 35.29
CA GLY A 136 -7.97 17.74 33.99
C GLY A 136 -8.33 18.89 33.04
N GLU A 137 -9.57 19.37 33.09
CA GLU A 137 -10.02 20.54 32.32
C GLU A 137 -9.42 21.85 32.85
N GLU A 138 -9.29 22.00 34.18
CA GLU A 138 -8.75 23.22 34.81
C GLU A 138 -7.23 23.35 34.74
N ARG A 139 -6.49 22.27 35.03
CA ARG A 139 -5.01 22.30 35.18
C ARG A 139 -4.26 21.59 34.06
N GLY A 140 -4.95 20.81 33.24
CA GLY A 140 -4.35 20.04 32.14
C GLY A 140 -3.27 19.07 32.60
N LEU A 141 -2.44 18.65 31.64
CA LEU A 141 -1.32 17.73 31.88
C LEU A 141 -0.22 18.34 32.76
N ALA A 142 -0.06 19.66 32.75
CA ALA A 142 0.96 20.35 33.55
C ALA A 142 0.76 20.11 35.06
N GLY A 143 -0.48 20.19 35.54
CA GLY A 143 -0.80 19.91 36.94
C GLY A 143 -0.50 18.45 37.33
N LEU A 144 -0.70 17.51 36.42
CA LEU A 144 -0.36 16.10 36.65
C LEU A 144 1.15 15.91 36.76
N PHE A 145 1.93 16.46 35.84
CA PHE A 145 3.39 16.30 35.85
C PHE A 145 4.10 17.00 37.02
N GLN A 146 3.50 18.06 37.58
CA GLN A 146 3.99 18.66 38.82
C GLN A 146 3.81 17.72 40.02
N LYS A 147 2.69 16.99 40.06
CA LYS A 147 2.33 16.09 41.16
C LYS A 147 3.03 14.73 41.05
N ASP A 148 3.10 14.16 39.85
CA ASP A 148 3.69 12.85 39.58
C ASP A 148 4.76 12.93 38.49
N LYS A 149 6.01 13.08 38.92
CA LYS A 149 7.18 13.15 38.03
C LYS A 149 7.59 11.78 37.47
N ASN A 150 7.14 10.68 38.08
CA ASN A 150 7.52 9.31 37.70
C ASN A 150 6.46 8.60 36.86
N GLY A 151 5.22 9.10 36.83
CA GLY A 151 4.10 8.55 36.06
C GLY A 151 4.30 8.50 34.55
N ILE A 152 5.30 9.21 34.01
CA ILE A 152 5.65 9.24 32.58
C ILE A 152 6.40 7.97 32.15
N ARG A 153 6.98 7.20 33.08
CA ARG A 153 7.76 5.98 32.74
C ARG A 153 6.93 4.94 32.00
N GLY A 154 5.61 4.89 32.22
CA GLY A 154 4.69 3.99 31.52
C GLY A 154 4.25 4.48 30.13
N VAL A 155 4.60 5.71 29.72
CA VAL A 155 4.28 6.29 28.41
C VAL A 155 5.38 6.01 27.38
N LEU A 156 6.63 5.92 27.86
CA LEU A 156 7.79 5.61 27.03
C LEU A 156 7.85 4.11 26.73
N GLY A 157 8.62 3.74 25.71
CA GLY A 157 8.89 2.34 25.42
C GLY A 157 9.61 1.64 26.57
N PRO A 158 9.71 0.30 26.55
CA PRO A 158 10.34 -0.49 27.62
C PRO A 158 11.79 -0.05 27.93
N ASN A 159 12.47 0.54 26.95
CA ASN A 159 13.84 1.04 27.07
C ASN A 159 13.92 2.52 27.52
N GLY A 160 12.79 3.14 27.90
CA GLY A 160 12.70 4.57 28.23
C GLY A 160 12.85 5.51 27.03
N LEU A 161 12.83 4.99 25.81
CA LEU A 161 12.88 5.79 24.58
C LEU A 161 11.47 6.18 24.13
N PRO A 162 11.29 7.34 23.46
CA PRO A 162 10.01 7.70 22.86
C PRO A 162 9.62 6.71 21.76
N PRO A 163 8.32 6.48 21.53
CA PRO A 163 7.86 5.63 20.44
C PRO A 163 8.22 6.23 19.08
N THR A 164 8.65 5.39 18.15
CA THR A 164 8.86 5.79 16.75
C THR A 164 7.53 5.92 16.01
N PRO A 165 7.44 6.75 14.94
CA PRO A 165 6.26 6.79 14.09
C PRO A 165 5.88 5.39 13.61
N CYS A 166 4.60 5.04 13.73
CA CYS A 166 4.10 3.73 13.33
C CYS A 166 4.12 3.59 11.81
N ASN A 167 4.61 2.45 11.31
CA ASN A 167 4.52 2.09 9.90
C ASN A 167 3.55 0.92 9.73
N LEU A 168 2.42 1.16 9.06
CA LEU A 168 1.41 0.15 8.75
C LEU A 168 1.87 -0.86 7.69
N ASN A 169 2.83 -0.49 6.83
CA ASN A 169 3.42 -1.33 5.80
C ASN A 169 4.92 -1.52 6.08
N SER A 170 5.25 -2.41 7.03
CA SER A 170 6.64 -2.69 7.38
C SER A 170 7.42 -3.44 6.29
N SER A 171 6.73 -3.98 5.28
CA SER A 171 7.33 -4.69 4.15
C SER A 171 7.86 -3.78 3.03
N SER A 172 7.41 -2.52 2.92
CA SER A 172 7.87 -1.61 1.87
C SER A 172 9.25 -1.03 2.19
N LYS A 173 10.29 -1.83 2.00
CA LYS A 173 11.69 -1.41 2.10
C LYS A 173 12.25 -1.30 0.69
N TYR A 174 12.70 -0.10 0.33
CA TYR A 174 13.36 0.15 -0.95
C TYR A 174 14.62 -0.71 -1.06
N GLN A 175 14.72 -1.47 -2.15
CA GLN A 175 15.91 -2.22 -2.51
C GLN A 175 16.50 -1.61 -3.78
N ILE A 176 17.82 -1.48 -3.83
CA ILE A 176 18.48 -1.04 -5.06
C ILE A 176 18.38 -2.19 -6.06
N ASP A 177 17.84 -1.88 -7.23
CA ASP A 177 17.73 -2.79 -8.34
C ASP A 177 18.89 -2.51 -9.32
N ASP A 178 19.83 -3.46 -9.39
CA ASP A 178 20.99 -3.39 -10.26
C ASP A 178 20.74 -4.06 -11.62
N ASP A 179 19.64 -4.80 -11.76
CA ASP A 179 19.30 -5.57 -12.98
C ASP A 179 18.46 -4.75 -13.97
N HIS A 180 17.79 -3.71 -13.51
CA HIS A 180 16.90 -2.88 -14.34
C HIS A 180 17.32 -1.40 -14.35
N GLY A 181 17.14 -0.77 -15.51
CA GLY A 181 17.36 0.67 -15.70
C GLY A 181 18.60 0.99 -16.52
N TYR A 182 19.35 2.00 -16.08
CA TYR A 182 20.52 2.48 -16.81
C TYR A 182 21.78 1.67 -16.48
N PRO A 183 22.73 1.54 -17.42
CA PRO A 183 24.06 1.04 -17.11
C PRO A 183 24.75 1.89 -16.03
N ASN A 184 25.66 1.28 -15.25
CA ASN A 184 26.40 1.89 -14.13
C ASN A 184 27.19 3.17 -14.44
N VAL A 185 27.31 3.54 -15.72
CA VAL A 185 27.94 4.79 -16.16
C VAL A 185 27.05 6.00 -15.86
N TYR A 186 25.73 5.80 -15.77
CA TYR A 186 24.78 6.87 -15.54
C TYR A 186 24.56 7.10 -14.03
N PRO A 187 24.45 8.34 -13.55
CA PRO A 187 24.29 8.66 -12.13
C PRO A 187 22.84 8.46 -11.63
N CYS A 188 22.09 7.54 -12.23
CA CYS A 188 20.69 7.27 -11.91
C CYS A 188 20.58 5.86 -11.30
N ARG A 189 19.88 5.73 -10.16
CA ARG A 189 19.65 4.47 -9.48
C ARG A 189 18.19 4.03 -9.63
N THR A 190 17.98 2.74 -9.74
CA THR A 190 16.64 2.13 -9.72
C THR A 190 16.35 1.57 -8.33
N PHE A 191 15.12 1.75 -7.86
CA PHE A 191 14.65 1.16 -6.62
C PHE A 191 13.39 0.32 -6.89
N ALA A 192 13.41 -0.91 -6.39
CA ALA A 192 12.28 -1.85 -6.42
C ALA A 192 11.42 -1.75 -5.15
#